data_AF-A0A947FER5-F1
#
_entry.id   AF-A0A947FER5-F1
#
_cell.length_a   1.000
_cell.length_b   1.000
_cell.length_c   1.000
_cell.angle_alpha   90.00
_cell.angle_beta   90.00
_cell.angle_gamma   90.00
#
_symmetry.space_group_name_H-M   'P 1'
#
loop_
_entity.id
_entity.type
_entity.pdbx_description
1 polymer ?
#
loop_
_entity_poly.entity_id
_entity_poly.type
_entity_poly.pdbx_seq_one_letter_code
_entity_poly.pdbx_strand_id
1 'polypeptide(L)'
;MKCGFDHRCAQYCDDWYQRPGGAHALKMERALIQRYLEPRAGERLLDIGSGTGIHLAWFRELGLQVTGLEASPYMLEQARSRLRDSVDLHLGLADHLPFEDNEFDLATLINTLEFVNEPEKVLAEAFRVTRRRVVIGVLNKYALMAMHRRLKGLLVDNIYRRARFFSVWELKEMVRKIMGPTPVRWGTAIFFPLTLMRVTRSVEQNPFFQHNPWGSFIVMTVDISYRFITSQDHLKTPLHKKHGQLPQGSLRVFSPPAAWKEKHPPEAILRP
;
A
#
# COMPACT_ATOMS: atom_id res chain seq x y z
N MET A 1 -17.13 -0.98 3.43
CA MET A 1 -16.29 -2.03 4.04
C MET A 1 -17.10 -3.32 4.12
N LYS A 2 -16.56 -4.49 3.75
CA LYS A 2 -17.31 -5.77 3.71
C LYS A 2 -17.48 -6.44 5.07
N CYS A 3 -16.65 -6.07 6.03
CA CYS A 3 -16.69 -6.60 7.40
C CYS A 3 -16.86 -5.44 8.36
N GLY A 4 -17.88 -5.49 9.22
CA GLY A 4 -17.87 -4.71 10.44
C GLY A 4 -16.77 -5.30 11.32
N PHE A 5 -15.57 -4.71 11.30
CA PHE A 5 -14.48 -5.07 12.18
C PHE A 5 -14.86 -4.69 13.61
N ASP A 6 -15.64 -5.57 14.23
CA ASP A 6 -16.11 -5.44 15.60
C ASP A 6 -14.96 -5.63 16.59
N HIS A 7 -15.24 -5.39 17.86
CA HIS A 7 -14.27 -5.54 18.95
C HIS A 7 -13.60 -6.93 18.96
N ARG A 8 -14.32 -8.00 18.58
CA ARG A 8 -13.79 -9.36 18.54
C ARG A 8 -12.77 -9.55 17.42
N CYS A 9 -13.02 -8.97 16.25
CA CYS A 9 -12.04 -8.99 15.16
C CYS A 9 -10.74 -8.28 15.55
N ALA A 10 -10.83 -7.15 16.26
CA ALA A 10 -9.65 -6.41 16.72
C ALA A 10 -8.82 -7.24 17.71
N GLN A 11 -9.45 -7.87 18.70
CA GLN A 11 -8.77 -8.79 19.64
C GLN A 11 -8.14 -10.00 18.94
N TYR A 12 -8.87 -10.63 18.01
CA TYR A 12 -8.36 -11.78 17.27
C TYR A 12 -7.13 -11.45 16.43
N CYS A 13 -7.08 -10.25 15.84
CA CYS A 13 -5.92 -9.78 15.06
C CYS A 13 -4.65 -9.77 15.92
N ASP A 14 -4.73 -9.16 17.11
CA ASP A 14 -3.62 -9.10 18.05
C ASP A 14 -3.20 -10.48 18.57
N ASP A 15 -4.17 -11.32 18.94
CA ASP A 15 -3.92 -12.69 19.42
C ASP A 15 -3.22 -13.54 18.36
N TRP A 16 -3.58 -13.37 17.08
CA TRP A 16 -2.95 -14.11 15.98
C TRP A 16 -1.45 -13.83 15.90
N TYR A 17 -1.04 -12.56 16.00
CA TYR A 17 0.36 -12.17 15.92
C TYR A 17 1.20 -12.57 17.13
N GLN A 18 0.57 -12.82 18.28
CA GLN A 18 1.25 -13.36 19.47
C GLN A 18 1.55 -14.87 19.35
N ARG A 19 0.86 -15.60 18.47
CA ARG A 19 1.12 -17.03 18.24
C ARG A 19 2.45 -17.21 17.49
N PRO A 20 3.22 -18.28 17.76
CA PRO A 20 4.51 -18.52 17.08
C PRO A 20 4.43 -18.49 15.55
N GLY A 21 3.35 -19.01 14.96
CA GLY A 21 3.12 -18.96 13.51
C GLY A 21 2.82 -17.56 12.99
N GLY A 22 2.03 -16.76 13.72
CA GLY A 22 1.70 -15.39 13.36
C GLY A 22 2.89 -14.45 13.50
N ALA A 23 3.67 -14.59 14.58
CA ALA A 23 4.91 -13.84 14.77
C ALA A 23 5.93 -14.10 13.66
N HIS A 24 6.06 -15.36 13.22
CA HIS A 24 6.93 -15.71 12.09
C HIS A 24 6.42 -15.13 10.77
N ALA A 25 5.11 -15.23 10.48
CA ALA A 25 4.50 -14.62 9.31
C ALA A 25 4.74 -13.10 9.28
N LEU A 26 4.45 -12.41 10.38
CA LEU A 26 4.68 -10.96 10.52
C LEU A 26 6.13 -10.57 10.25
N LYS A 27 7.10 -11.34 10.79
CA LYS A 27 8.52 -11.09 10.54
C LYS A 27 8.87 -11.17 9.06
N MET A 28 8.35 -12.16 8.36
CA MET A 28 8.63 -12.38 6.95
C MET A 28 7.87 -11.40 6.04
N GLU A 29 6.62 -11.06 6.38
CA GLU A 29 5.85 -9.98 5.73
C GLU A 29 6.60 -8.66 5.83
N ARG A 30 7.05 -8.27 7.04
CA ARG A 30 7.84 -7.05 7.28
C ARG A 30 9.14 -7.04 6.49
N ALA A 31 9.88 -8.15 6.47
CA ALA A 31 11.11 -8.24 5.69
C ALA A 31 10.87 -8.02 4.18
N LEU A 32 9.79 -8.59 3.65
CA LEU A 32 9.42 -8.39 2.25
C LEU A 32 8.93 -6.97 2.00
N ILE A 33 8.06 -6.42 2.86
CA ILE A 33 7.57 -5.05 2.75
C ILE A 33 8.74 -4.06 2.77
N GLN A 34 9.68 -4.18 3.71
CA GLN A 34 10.82 -3.28 3.80
C GLN A 34 11.70 -3.30 2.55
N ARG A 35 11.94 -4.49 1.98
CA ARG A 35 12.69 -4.65 0.73
C ARG A 35 12.06 -3.91 -0.45
N TYR A 36 10.74 -3.87 -0.49
CA TYR A 36 9.96 -3.31 -1.59
C TYR A 36 9.52 -1.85 -1.37
N LEU A 37 9.45 -1.43 -0.10
CA LEU A 37 9.21 -0.05 0.32
C LEU A 37 10.48 0.79 0.14
N GLU A 38 11.65 0.22 0.43
CA GLU A 38 12.97 0.90 0.41
C GLU A 38 12.94 2.23 1.18
N PRO A 39 12.53 2.22 2.47
CA PRO A 39 12.26 3.43 3.23
C PRO A 39 13.54 4.23 3.47
N ARG A 40 13.41 5.56 3.46
CA ARG A 40 14.46 6.51 3.84
C ARG A 40 14.03 7.26 5.10
N ALA A 41 14.96 7.43 6.04
CA ALA A 41 14.69 8.17 7.27
C ALA A 41 14.14 9.56 6.96
N GLY A 42 13.09 9.96 7.68
CA GLY A 42 12.40 11.23 7.51
C GLY A 42 11.29 11.23 6.46
N GLU A 43 11.15 10.20 5.61
CA GLU A 43 10.03 10.09 4.67
C GLU A 43 8.68 9.98 5.41
N ARG A 44 7.66 10.66 4.88
CA ARG A 44 6.28 10.61 5.37
C ARG A 44 5.56 9.37 4.84
N LEU A 45 5.11 8.48 5.72
CA LEU A 45 4.41 7.25 5.37
C LEU A 45 2.96 7.29 5.86
N LEU A 46 2.01 7.02 4.96
CA LEU A 46 0.61 6.74 5.29
C LEU A 46 0.33 5.23 5.22
N ASP A 47 -0.09 4.63 6.32
CA ASP A 47 -0.63 3.26 6.33
C ASP A 47 -2.17 3.31 6.25
N ILE A 48 -2.71 2.86 5.12
CA ILE A 48 -4.14 2.90 4.81
C ILE A 48 -4.75 1.56 5.22
N GLY A 49 -5.69 1.58 6.17
CA GLY A 49 -6.22 0.36 6.81
C GLY A 49 -5.27 -0.18 7.88
N SER A 50 -4.73 0.71 8.71
CA SER A 50 -3.66 0.41 9.68
C SER A 50 -4.05 -0.55 10.81
N GLY A 51 -5.34 -0.89 10.96
CA GLY A 51 -5.83 -1.86 11.93
C GLY A 51 -5.46 -1.50 13.36
N THR A 52 -4.92 -2.47 14.11
CA THR A 52 -4.46 -2.27 15.50
C THR A 52 -3.09 -1.56 15.58
N GLY A 53 -2.56 -1.07 14.46
CA GLY A 53 -1.31 -0.32 14.40
C GLY A 53 -0.05 -1.18 14.52
N ILE A 54 -0.12 -2.47 14.19
CA ILE A 54 1.01 -3.39 14.39
C ILE A 54 2.20 -3.06 13.49
N HIS A 55 1.96 -2.53 12.29
CA HIS A 55 3.02 -2.09 11.38
C HIS A 55 3.51 -0.67 11.68
N LEU A 56 2.67 0.18 12.26
CA LEU A 56 3.00 1.59 12.53
C LEU A 56 4.20 1.74 13.47
N ALA A 57 4.26 0.96 14.56
CA ALA A 57 5.40 0.96 15.47
C ALA A 57 6.71 0.60 14.75
N TRP A 58 6.65 -0.43 13.90
CA TRP A 58 7.79 -0.90 13.13
C TRP A 58 8.24 0.12 12.08
N PHE A 59 7.32 0.80 11.39
CA PHE A 59 7.69 1.87 10.46
C PHE A 59 8.41 3.03 11.16
N ARG A 60 8.05 3.36 12.40
CA ARG A 60 8.79 4.35 13.19
C ARG A 60 10.20 3.92 13.53
N GLU A 61 10.39 2.64 13.87
CA GLU A 61 11.73 2.07 14.11
C GLU A 61 12.63 2.17 12.85
N LEU A 62 12.03 2.22 11.66
CA LEU A 62 12.73 2.47 10.39
C LEU A 62 13.03 3.96 10.13
N GLY A 63 12.68 4.86 11.05
CA GLY A 63 12.93 6.30 10.96
C GLY A 63 11.91 7.07 10.14
N LEU A 64 10.73 6.51 9.88
CA LEU A 64 9.66 7.16 9.10
C LEU A 64 8.78 8.06 9.96
N GLN A 65 8.21 9.09 9.34
CA GLN A 65 7.15 9.91 9.91
C GLN A 65 5.80 9.26 9.56
N VAL A 66 5.21 8.58 10.53
CA VAL A 66 4.10 7.65 10.28
C VAL A 66 2.75 8.29 10.59
N THR A 67 1.81 8.14 9.66
CA THR A 67 0.38 8.41 9.82
C THR A 67 -0.40 7.11 9.55
N GLY A 68 -1.38 6.79 10.38
CA GLY A 68 -2.28 5.66 10.17
C GLY A 68 -3.71 6.12 9.92
N LEU A 69 -4.39 5.50 8.96
CA LEU A 69 -5.83 5.66 8.73
C LEU A 69 -6.53 4.32 8.90
N GLU A 70 -7.62 4.28 9.66
CA GLU A 70 -8.43 3.07 9.88
C GLU A 70 -9.91 3.45 9.95
N ALA A 71 -10.80 2.60 9.41
CA ALA A 71 -12.24 2.86 9.42
C ALA A 71 -12.93 2.27 10.66
N SER A 72 -12.34 1.24 11.28
CA SER A 72 -12.88 0.65 12.50
C SER A 72 -12.47 1.47 13.73
N PRO A 73 -13.44 2.06 14.46
CA PRO A 73 -13.12 2.78 15.70
C PRO A 73 -12.52 1.84 16.76
N TYR A 74 -12.91 0.56 16.78
CA TYR A 74 -12.38 -0.42 17.74
C TYR A 74 -10.91 -0.76 17.49
N MET A 75 -10.52 -0.94 16.22
CA MET A 75 -9.12 -1.18 15.87
C MET A 75 -8.27 0.06 16.11
N LEU A 76 -8.80 1.24 15.77
CA LEU A 76 -8.13 2.52 15.99
C LEU A 76 -7.91 2.80 17.49
N GLU A 77 -8.86 2.44 18.35
CA GLU A 77 -8.70 2.54 19.81
C GLU A 77 -7.55 1.64 20.32
N GLN A 78 -7.44 0.41 19.81
CA GLN A 78 -6.31 -0.47 20.14
C GLN A 78 -4.98 0.09 19.61
N ALA A 79 -4.97 0.65 18.41
CA ALA A 79 -3.79 1.33 17.86
C ALA A 79 -3.35 2.49 18.74
N ARG A 80 -4.30 3.32 19.21
CA ARG A 80 -4.03 4.42 20.16
C ARG A 80 -3.48 3.92 21.48
N SER A 81 -4.03 2.84 22.04
CA SER A 81 -3.51 2.23 23.28
C SER A 81 -2.07 1.74 23.11
N ARG A 82 -1.77 1.10 21.97
CA ARG A 82 -0.43 0.57 21.63
C ARG A 82 0.60 1.68 21.39
N LEU A 83 0.23 2.69 20.61
CA LEU A 83 1.16 3.69 20.08
C LEU A 83 1.18 4.97 20.90
N ARG A 84 0.19 5.20 21.76
CA ARG A 84 -0.04 6.45 22.48
C ARG A 84 -0.01 7.63 21.49
N ASP A 85 0.62 8.74 21.86
CA ASP A 85 0.71 9.95 21.05
C ASP A 85 1.88 9.93 20.05
N SER A 86 2.41 8.75 19.73
CA SER A 86 3.63 8.63 18.95
C SER A 86 3.43 8.51 17.43
N VAL A 87 2.17 8.36 17.00
CA VAL A 87 1.73 8.25 15.60
C VAL A 87 0.46 9.05 15.44
N ASP A 88 0.33 9.75 14.31
CA ASP A 88 -0.91 10.43 13.95
C ASP A 88 -1.93 9.42 13.40
N LEU A 89 -3.12 9.36 14.00
CA LEU A 89 -4.10 8.30 13.81
C LEU A 89 -5.48 8.87 13.45
N HIS A 90 -5.93 8.58 12.23
CA HIS A 90 -7.15 9.11 11.63
C HIS A 90 -8.23 8.04 11.51
N LEU A 91 -9.45 8.38 11.93
CA LEU A 91 -10.64 7.59 11.63
C LEU A 91 -11.15 7.99 10.24
N GLY A 92 -11.15 7.07 9.28
CA GLY A 92 -11.56 7.40 7.91
C GLY A 92 -11.71 6.18 7.01
N LEU A 93 -12.34 6.38 5.85
CA LEU A 93 -12.50 5.34 4.84
C LEU A 93 -11.34 5.39 3.84
N ALA A 94 -10.84 4.21 3.47
CA ALA A 94 -9.74 4.07 2.53
C ALA A 94 -10.08 4.50 1.08
N ASP A 95 -11.36 4.64 0.75
CA ASP A 95 -11.85 5.07 -0.56
C ASP A 95 -12.19 6.58 -0.62
N HIS A 96 -11.90 7.32 0.46
CA HIS A 96 -12.02 8.77 0.54
C HIS A 96 -11.03 9.30 1.59
N LEU A 97 -9.78 9.46 1.18
CA LEU A 97 -8.70 9.84 2.09
C LEU A 97 -8.74 11.35 2.38
N PRO A 98 -8.74 11.79 3.66
CA PRO A 98 -8.82 13.20 4.05
C PRO A 98 -7.45 13.89 3.96
N PHE A 99 -6.71 13.62 2.89
CA PHE A 99 -5.34 14.10 2.68
C PHE A 99 -5.21 14.74 1.30
N GLU A 100 -4.28 15.68 1.20
CA GLU A 100 -4.00 16.38 -0.05
C GLU A 100 -3.28 15.47 -1.06
N ASP A 101 -3.33 15.88 -2.33
CA ASP A 101 -2.56 15.21 -3.37
C ASP A 101 -1.06 15.27 -3.03
N ASN A 102 -0.33 14.18 -3.26
CA ASN A 102 1.12 14.11 -3.04
C ASN A 102 1.60 14.41 -1.60
N GLU A 103 0.72 14.33 -0.61
CA GLU A 103 1.05 14.68 0.77
C GLU A 103 2.13 13.76 1.37
N PHE A 104 2.10 12.47 1.02
CA PHE A 104 2.98 11.45 1.58
C PHE A 104 4.07 11.04 0.59
N ASP A 105 5.25 10.71 1.11
CA ASP A 105 6.31 10.05 0.35
C ASP A 105 5.89 8.64 -0.06
N LEU A 106 5.41 7.91 0.94
CA LEU A 106 5.11 6.49 0.86
C LEU A 106 3.68 6.23 1.34
N ALA A 107 3.02 5.25 0.74
CA ALA A 107 1.82 4.67 1.33
C ALA A 107 1.85 3.15 1.34
N THR A 108 1.21 2.56 2.34
CA THR A 108 1.07 1.12 2.49
C THR A 108 -0.40 0.71 2.57
N LEU A 109 -0.73 -0.40 1.93
CA LEU A 109 -2.02 -1.08 2.00
C LEU A 109 -1.72 -2.54 2.36
N ILE A 110 -1.62 -2.85 3.65
CA ILE A 110 -1.23 -4.18 4.14
C ILE A 110 -2.48 -4.89 4.66
N ASN A 111 -2.82 -6.04 4.06
CA ASN A 111 -4.01 -6.82 4.39
C ASN A 111 -5.31 -5.98 4.42
N THR A 112 -5.38 -4.94 3.59
CA THR A 112 -6.48 -3.96 3.57
C THR A 112 -7.45 -4.23 2.42
N LEU A 113 -6.93 -4.44 1.21
CA LEU A 113 -7.75 -4.60 -0.01
C LEU A 113 -8.69 -5.81 0.05
N GLU A 114 -8.38 -6.78 0.89
CA GLU A 114 -9.17 -7.98 1.13
C GLU A 114 -10.55 -7.68 1.72
N PHE A 115 -10.70 -6.53 2.38
CA PHE A 115 -11.87 -6.18 3.19
C PHE A 115 -12.65 -4.96 2.66
N VAL A 116 -12.19 -4.35 1.58
CA VAL A 116 -12.85 -3.20 0.95
C VAL A 116 -13.84 -3.62 -0.12
N ASN A 117 -14.83 -2.76 -0.39
CA ASN A 117 -15.83 -3.01 -1.42
C ASN A 117 -15.27 -2.75 -2.82
N GLU A 118 -14.62 -1.60 -2.97
CA GLU A 118 -14.14 -1.07 -4.24
C GLU A 118 -12.61 -0.90 -4.20
N PRO A 119 -11.84 -1.99 -4.33
CA PRO A 119 -10.38 -1.94 -4.18
C PRO A 119 -9.70 -1.04 -5.23
N GLU A 120 -10.28 -0.86 -6.41
CA GLU A 120 -9.76 0.10 -7.40
C GLU A 120 -9.89 1.55 -6.94
N LYS A 121 -10.99 1.90 -6.26
CA LYS A 121 -11.20 3.26 -5.71
C LYS A 121 -10.21 3.57 -4.58
N VAL A 122 -9.97 2.58 -3.72
CA VAL A 122 -8.95 2.66 -2.67
C VAL A 122 -7.55 2.84 -3.25
N LEU A 123 -7.21 2.07 -4.29
CA LEU A 123 -5.94 2.23 -4.98
C LEU A 123 -5.80 3.61 -5.64
N ALA A 124 -6.86 4.13 -6.25
CA ALA A 124 -6.86 5.46 -6.85
C ALA A 124 -6.58 6.55 -5.81
N GLU A 125 -7.23 6.48 -4.63
CA GLU A 125 -6.96 7.40 -3.52
C GLU A 125 -5.54 7.25 -2.98
N ALA A 126 -5.04 6.01 -2.81
CA ALA A 126 -3.68 5.76 -2.38
C ALA A 126 -2.65 6.37 -3.34
N PHE A 127 -2.87 6.25 -4.65
CA PHE A 127 -2.01 6.87 -5.66
C PHE A 127 -2.11 8.40 -5.64
N ARG A 128 -3.30 8.96 -5.43
CA ARG A 128 -3.52 10.42 -5.36
C ARG A 128 -2.71 11.08 -4.25
N VAL A 129 -2.74 10.51 -3.05
CA VAL A 129 -2.10 11.12 -1.86
C VAL A 129 -0.59 10.83 -1.77
N THR A 130 -0.04 10.00 -2.64
CA THR A 130 1.34 9.49 -2.52
C THR A 130 2.23 9.96 -3.66
N ARG A 131 3.37 10.56 -3.33
CA ARG A 131 4.23 11.20 -4.34
C ARG A 131 5.34 10.30 -4.91
N ARG A 132 5.78 9.25 -4.18
CA ARG A 132 6.89 8.38 -4.64
C ARG A 132 6.44 6.95 -4.84
N ARG A 133 5.85 6.33 -3.83
CA ARG A 133 5.68 4.87 -3.85
C ARG A 133 4.53 4.36 -3.01
N VAL A 134 3.73 3.48 -3.61
CA VAL A 134 2.71 2.71 -2.90
C VAL A 134 3.11 1.25 -2.83
N VAL A 135 3.05 0.67 -1.63
CA VAL A 135 3.29 -0.76 -1.39
C VAL A 135 1.97 -1.44 -0.99
N ILE A 136 1.60 -2.45 -1.77
CA ILE A 136 0.39 -3.24 -1.61
C ILE A 136 0.81 -4.62 -1.10
N GLY A 137 0.43 -4.94 0.14
CA GLY A 137 0.66 -6.24 0.76
C GLY A 137 -0.67 -6.99 0.88
N VAL A 138 -0.82 -8.11 0.17
CA VAL A 138 -2.08 -8.88 0.19
C VAL A 138 -1.89 -10.38 0.26
N LEU A 139 -2.91 -11.08 0.75
CA LEU A 139 -2.98 -12.53 0.78
C LEU A 139 -3.15 -13.12 -0.62
N ASN A 140 -2.24 -14.03 -0.98
CA ASN A 140 -2.23 -14.62 -2.32
C ASN A 140 -3.34 -15.65 -2.51
N LYS A 141 -4.14 -15.49 -3.57
CA LYS A 141 -5.15 -16.46 -4.02
C LYS A 141 -4.55 -17.83 -4.34
N TYR A 142 -3.31 -17.86 -4.84
CA TYR A 142 -2.62 -19.08 -5.26
C TYR A 142 -1.65 -19.64 -4.23
N ALA A 143 -1.76 -19.23 -2.96
CA ALA A 143 -0.93 -19.76 -1.90
C ALA A 143 -1.02 -21.30 -1.86
N LEU A 144 0.05 -21.99 -2.26
CA LEU A 144 0.09 -23.46 -2.34
C LEU A 144 -0.24 -24.11 -0.99
N MET A 145 0.12 -23.43 0.11
CA MET A 145 -0.24 -23.82 1.47
C MET A 145 -1.70 -23.56 1.84
N ALA A 146 -2.38 -22.58 1.25
CA ALA A 146 -3.84 -22.45 1.40
C ALA A 146 -4.57 -23.60 0.67
N MET A 147 -4.01 -24.06 -0.46
CA MET A 147 -4.50 -25.24 -1.17
C MET A 147 -4.25 -26.53 -0.37
N HIS A 148 -3.07 -26.69 0.23
CA HIS A 148 -2.75 -27.81 1.14
C HIS A 148 -3.58 -27.79 2.44
N ARG A 149 -3.84 -26.60 3.02
CA ARG A 149 -4.71 -26.45 4.21
C ARG A 149 -6.18 -26.73 3.90
N ARG A 150 -6.67 -26.35 2.71
CA ARG A 150 -8.01 -26.73 2.20
C ARG A 150 -8.12 -28.23 1.97
N LEU A 151 -7.06 -28.87 1.44
CA LEU A 151 -7.00 -30.32 1.25
C LEU A 151 -6.94 -31.10 2.57
N LYS A 152 -6.38 -30.52 3.63
CA LYS A 152 -6.30 -31.15 4.98
C LYS A 152 -7.50 -30.86 5.89
N GLY A 153 -8.54 -30.16 5.43
CA GLY A 153 -9.77 -29.93 6.22
C GLY A 153 -9.58 -29.09 7.50
N LEU A 154 -8.44 -28.40 7.64
CA LEU A 154 -8.18 -27.54 8.80
C LEU A 154 -8.94 -26.22 8.61
N LEU A 155 -10.09 -26.12 9.27
CA LEU A 155 -10.88 -24.90 9.45
C LEU A 155 -9.97 -23.81 10.06
N VAL A 156 -9.47 -22.89 9.22
CA VAL A 156 -8.85 -21.65 9.70
C VAL A 156 -9.94 -20.60 9.76
N ASP A 157 -10.24 -20.17 10.99
CA ASP A 157 -11.50 -19.57 11.41
C ASP A 157 -11.87 -18.21 10.77
N ASN A 158 -13.18 -18.07 10.53
CA ASN A 158 -14.08 -16.93 10.25
C ASN A 158 -13.63 -15.71 9.41
N ILE A 159 -12.46 -15.11 9.61
CA ILE A 159 -12.08 -13.86 8.92
C ILE A 159 -11.76 -14.12 7.43
N TYR A 160 -11.11 -15.25 7.14
CA TYR A 160 -10.76 -15.66 5.78
C TYR A 160 -11.98 -15.98 4.89
N ARG A 161 -13.18 -16.24 5.46
CA ARG A 161 -14.40 -16.46 4.64
C ARG A 161 -14.91 -15.21 3.95
N ARG A 162 -14.60 -14.02 4.49
CA ARG A 162 -15.07 -12.72 3.98
C ARG A 162 -13.98 -11.93 3.25
N ALA A 163 -12.73 -12.33 3.42
CA ALA A 163 -11.59 -11.76 2.72
C ALA A 163 -11.59 -12.13 1.23
N ARG A 164 -11.46 -11.13 0.35
CA ARG A 164 -11.17 -11.35 -1.07
C ARG A 164 -9.67 -11.57 -1.23
N PHE A 165 -9.27 -12.74 -1.71
CA PHE A 165 -7.87 -12.99 -2.08
C PHE A 165 -7.56 -12.41 -3.46
N PHE A 166 -6.31 -11.98 -3.64
CA PHE A 166 -5.84 -11.40 -4.90
C PHE A 166 -4.69 -12.22 -5.49
N SER A 167 -4.59 -12.19 -6.81
CA SER A 167 -3.40 -12.64 -7.53
C SER A 167 -2.55 -11.45 -7.98
N VAL A 168 -1.27 -11.71 -8.26
CA VAL A 168 -0.34 -10.72 -8.84
C VAL A 168 -0.91 -10.10 -10.12
N TRP A 169 -1.58 -10.90 -10.94
CA TRP A 169 -2.14 -10.47 -12.22
C TRP A 169 -3.34 -9.54 -12.05
N GLU A 170 -4.25 -9.86 -11.13
CA GLU A 170 -5.38 -8.99 -10.79
C GLU A 170 -4.88 -7.62 -10.27
N LEU A 171 -3.88 -7.61 -9.39
CA LEU A 171 -3.28 -6.37 -8.89
C LEU A 171 -2.63 -5.56 -10.01
N LYS A 172 -1.83 -6.20 -10.88
CA LYS A 172 -1.21 -5.52 -12.04
C LYS A 172 -2.24 -4.92 -12.97
N GLU A 173 -3.34 -5.62 -13.21
CA GLU A 173 -4.42 -5.13 -14.07
C GLU A 173 -5.11 -3.91 -13.46
N MET A 174 -5.42 -3.96 -12.17
CA MET A 174 -5.99 -2.81 -11.44
C MET A 174 -5.06 -1.59 -11.48
N VAL A 175 -3.77 -1.78 -11.19
CA VAL A 175 -2.77 -0.70 -11.25
C VAL A 175 -2.71 -0.11 -12.66
N ARG A 176 -2.64 -0.96 -13.69
CA ARG A 176 -2.58 -0.53 -15.10
C ARG A 176 -3.83 0.23 -15.51
N LYS A 177 -5.01 -0.15 -15.02
CA LYS A 177 -6.28 0.53 -15.32
C LYS A 177 -6.31 1.95 -14.74
N ILE A 178 -5.70 2.16 -13.58
CA ILE A 178 -5.72 3.45 -12.87
C ILE A 178 -4.58 4.36 -13.34
N MET A 179 -3.35 3.85 -13.39
CA MET A 179 -2.14 4.65 -13.64
C MET A 179 -1.62 4.55 -15.09
N GLY A 180 -2.16 3.63 -15.89
CA GLY A 180 -1.60 3.29 -17.20
C GLY A 180 -0.33 2.44 -17.09
N PRO A 181 0.55 2.46 -18.11
CA PRO A 181 1.82 1.73 -18.09
C PRO A 181 2.80 2.34 -17.06
N THR A 182 2.84 1.75 -15.87
CA THR A 182 3.72 2.18 -14.76
C THR A 182 4.67 1.05 -14.36
N PRO A 183 5.93 1.34 -13.99
CA PRO A 183 6.82 0.34 -13.41
C PRO A 183 6.22 -0.26 -12.15
N VAL A 184 6.09 -1.59 -12.13
CA VAL A 184 5.61 -2.36 -10.98
C VAL A 184 6.64 -3.42 -10.64
N ARG A 185 7.07 -3.44 -9.38
CA ARG A 185 7.92 -4.49 -8.82
C ARG A 185 7.07 -5.32 -7.86
N TRP A 186 7.24 -6.64 -7.85
CA TRP A 186 6.51 -7.49 -6.92
C TRP A 186 7.37 -8.67 -6.48
N GLY A 187 7.02 -9.23 -5.34
CA GLY A 187 7.60 -10.44 -4.78
C GLY A 187 6.56 -11.15 -3.93
N THR A 188 6.86 -12.37 -3.53
CA THR A 188 6.04 -13.14 -2.61
C THR A 188 6.87 -13.71 -1.49
N ALA A 189 6.23 -13.94 -0.35
CA ALA A 189 6.81 -14.66 0.76
C ALA A 189 6.10 -16.00 0.95
N ILE A 190 6.87 -17.06 1.06
CA ILE A 190 6.40 -18.39 1.46
C ILE A 190 6.74 -18.55 2.94
N PHE A 191 5.75 -18.79 3.79
CA PHE A 191 5.98 -19.16 5.19
C PHE A 191 5.67 -20.65 5.32
N PHE A 192 6.68 -21.48 5.58
CA PHE A 192 6.47 -22.91 5.80
C PHE A 192 5.93 -23.17 7.22
N PRO A 193 5.19 -24.27 7.46
CA PRO A 193 4.79 -24.64 8.82
C PRO A 193 6.02 -24.82 9.71
N LEU A 194 5.92 -24.39 10.98
CA LEU A 194 7.02 -24.35 11.96
C LEU A 194 7.78 -25.70 12.06
N THR A 195 7.12 -26.81 11.78
CA THR A 195 7.68 -28.17 11.74
C THR A 195 8.74 -28.41 10.66
N LEU A 196 8.73 -27.65 9.56
CA LEU A 196 9.74 -27.75 8.49
C LEU A 196 10.87 -26.70 8.61
N MET A 197 10.78 -25.75 9.54
CA MET A 197 11.70 -24.59 9.63
C MET A 197 13.18 -24.93 9.73
N ARG A 198 13.54 -26.09 10.33
CA ARG A 198 14.94 -26.51 10.50
C ARG A 198 15.64 -26.76 9.15
N VAL A 199 14.88 -27.03 8.09
CA VAL A 199 15.39 -27.36 6.75
C VAL A 199 15.08 -26.25 5.74
N THR A 200 14.01 -25.45 5.94
CA THR A 200 13.51 -24.49 4.93
C THR A 200 13.96 -23.04 5.11
N ARG A 201 14.62 -22.67 6.22
CA ARG A 201 15.06 -21.27 6.46
C ARG A 201 15.93 -20.70 5.33
N SER A 202 16.79 -21.52 4.72
CA SER A 202 17.64 -21.13 3.59
C SER A 202 16.85 -20.94 2.28
N VAL A 203 15.69 -21.58 2.14
CA VAL A 203 14.80 -21.47 0.97
C VAL A 203 13.96 -20.20 1.06
N GLU A 204 13.47 -19.88 2.26
CA GLU A 204 12.63 -18.69 2.53
C GLU A 204 13.37 -17.37 2.27
N GLN A 205 14.69 -17.34 2.50
CA GLN A 205 15.54 -16.17 2.30
C GLN A 205 16.12 -16.08 0.88
N ASN A 206 15.97 -17.12 0.07
CA ASN A 206 16.57 -17.14 -1.27
C ASN A 206 15.72 -16.31 -2.26
N PRO A 207 16.30 -15.29 -2.92
CA PRO A 207 15.60 -14.43 -3.87
C PRO A 207 14.88 -15.17 -5.01
N PHE A 208 15.31 -16.38 -5.36
CA PHE A 208 14.69 -17.23 -6.38
C PHE A 208 13.28 -17.68 -5.99
N PHE A 209 13.08 -18.08 -4.73
CA PHE A 209 11.78 -18.54 -4.24
C PHE A 209 10.82 -17.39 -3.90
N GLN A 210 11.35 -16.16 -3.78
CA GLN A 210 10.57 -14.95 -3.55
C GLN A 210 9.99 -14.33 -4.85
N HIS A 211 10.42 -14.79 -6.03
CA HIS A 211 9.84 -14.40 -7.33
C HIS A 211 8.88 -15.46 -7.89
N ASN A 212 8.23 -16.20 -7.00
CA ASN A 212 7.28 -17.24 -7.37
C ASN A 212 5.84 -16.76 -7.18
N PRO A 213 4.94 -16.86 -8.18
CA PRO A 213 3.53 -16.47 -8.02
C PRO A 213 2.72 -17.31 -7.01
N TRP A 214 3.28 -18.38 -6.44
CA TRP A 214 2.61 -19.31 -5.50
C TRP A 214 2.92 -19.06 -4.01
N GLY A 215 3.61 -17.95 -3.68
CA GLY A 215 3.85 -17.56 -2.28
C GLY A 215 2.56 -17.30 -1.49
N SER A 216 2.65 -17.24 -0.16
CA SER A 216 1.48 -17.03 0.71
C SER A 216 1.05 -15.57 0.80
N PHE A 217 2.00 -14.64 0.74
CA PHE A 217 1.79 -13.20 0.80
C PHE A 217 2.44 -12.54 -0.41
N ILE A 218 1.74 -11.62 -1.05
CA ILE A 218 2.23 -10.82 -2.18
C ILE A 218 2.59 -9.45 -1.63
N VAL A 219 3.75 -8.93 -2.04
CA VAL A 219 4.07 -7.51 -1.94
C VAL A 219 4.26 -6.97 -3.35
N MET A 220 3.55 -5.88 -3.66
CA MET A 220 3.65 -5.17 -4.93
C MET A 220 3.94 -3.70 -4.67
N THR A 221 4.99 -3.20 -5.30
CA THR A 221 5.36 -1.80 -5.29
C THR A 221 5.00 -1.15 -6.61
N VAL A 222 4.33 -0.01 -6.50
CA VAL A 222 4.03 0.89 -7.62
C VAL A 222 4.84 2.16 -7.42
N ASP A 223 5.76 2.44 -8.33
CA ASP A 223 6.52 3.70 -8.34
C ASP A 223 5.66 4.77 -9.03
N ILE A 224 5.34 5.84 -8.30
CA ILE A 224 4.46 6.89 -8.79
C ILE A 224 5.26 7.84 -9.70
N SER A 225 4.85 7.93 -10.96
CA SER A 225 5.41 8.86 -11.93
C SER A 225 4.34 9.84 -12.39
N TYR A 226 4.43 11.09 -11.91
CA TYR A 226 3.55 12.15 -12.37
C TYR A 226 4.00 12.62 -13.75
N ARG A 227 3.11 12.51 -14.73
CA ARG A 227 3.32 13.08 -16.07
C ARG A 227 2.97 14.57 -16.14
N PHE A 228 2.25 15.09 -15.14
CA PHE A 228 1.80 16.48 -15.08
C PHE A 228 1.97 17.02 -13.65
N ILE A 229 2.59 18.19 -13.55
CA ILE A 229 2.66 18.98 -12.32
C ILE A 229 1.71 20.16 -12.51
N THR A 230 0.70 20.27 -11.65
CA THR A 230 -0.16 21.45 -11.64
C THR A 230 0.58 22.57 -10.92
N SER A 231 1.08 23.55 -11.67
CA SER A 231 1.59 24.78 -11.06
C SER A 231 0.43 25.69 -10.70
N GLN A 232 0.35 26.11 -9.44
CA GLN A 232 -0.52 27.20 -8.98
C GLN A 232 0.12 28.58 -9.21
N ASP A 233 0.95 28.73 -10.24
CA ASP A 233 1.43 30.05 -10.63
C ASP A 233 0.25 30.93 -11.06
N HIS A 234 0.17 32.14 -10.50
CA HIS A 234 -0.77 33.15 -10.99
C HIS A 234 -0.59 33.30 -12.50
N LEU A 235 -1.69 33.14 -13.25
CA LEU A 235 -1.72 33.41 -14.69
C LEU A 235 -1.24 34.84 -14.91
N LYS A 236 0.00 35.00 -15.39
CA LYS A 236 0.59 36.31 -15.70
C LYS A 236 -0.13 37.03 -16.85
N THR A 237 -0.97 36.30 -17.58
CA THR A 237 -1.74 36.81 -18.71
C THR A 237 -3.23 36.77 -18.38
N PRO A 238 -3.95 37.88 -18.47
CA PRO A 238 -5.41 37.87 -18.32
C PRO A 238 -6.03 36.95 -19.36
N LEU A 239 -6.94 36.06 -18.93
CA LEU A 239 -7.76 35.27 -19.85
C LEU A 239 -8.73 36.23 -20.56
N HIS A 240 -8.41 36.61 -21.80
CA HIS A 240 -9.34 37.36 -22.64
C HIS A 240 -10.57 36.49 -22.94
N LYS A 241 -11.67 36.73 -22.22
CA LYS A 241 -13.00 36.26 -22.61
C LYS A 241 -13.40 37.00 -23.88
N LYS A 242 -13.29 36.36 -25.05
CA LYS A 242 -14.09 36.77 -26.21
C LYS A 242 -15.56 36.53 -25.84
N HIS A 243 -16.38 37.57 -25.93
CA HIS A 243 -17.82 37.50 -25.72
C HIS A 243 -18.44 36.38 -26.57
N GLY A 244 -19.24 35.52 -25.93
CA GLY A 244 -20.25 34.70 -26.59
C GLY A 244 -19.78 33.42 -27.29
N GLN A 245 -19.16 32.49 -26.55
CA GLN A 245 -19.25 31.01 -26.69
C GLN A 245 -18.04 30.38 -25.98
N LEU A 246 -18.27 29.46 -25.05
CA LEU A 246 -17.21 28.60 -24.53
C LEU A 246 -16.73 27.70 -25.68
N PRO A 247 -15.45 27.73 -26.08
CA PRO A 247 -14.95 26.80 -27.08
C PRO A 247 -14.93 25.40 -26.46
N GLN A 248 -15.48 24.41 -27.15
CA GLN A 248 -15.26 23.00 -26.84
C GLN A 248 -13.74 22.76 -26.73
N GLY A 249 -13.36 22.09 -25.64
CA GLY A 249 -11.99 22.07 -25.13
C GLY A 249 -10.95 21.62 -26.15
N SER A 250 -9.94 22.46 -26.35
CA SER A 250 -8.61 22.00 -26.75
C SER A 250 -7.66 22.29 -25.60
N LEU A 251 -7.17 21.23 -24.95
CA LEU A 251 -6.04 21.30 -24.02
C LEU A 251 -4.83 21.79 -24.83
N ARG A 252 -4.41 23.03 -24.62
CA ARG A 252 -3.12 23.50 -25.13
C ARG A 252 -2.03 23.09 -24.15
N VAL A 253 -1.21 22.13 -24.58
CA VAL A 253 0.01 21.74 -23.87
C VAL A 253 0.99 22.91 -23.94
N PHE A 254 1.22 23.59 -22.81
CA PHE A 254 2.28 24.57 -22.71
C PHE A 254 3.61 23.84 -22.50
N SER A 255 4.51 23.99 -23.47
CA SER A 255 5.91 23.65 -23.24
C SER A 255 6.52 24.67 -22.28
N PRO A 256 7.27 24.24 -21.24
CA PRO A 256 7.95 25.18 -20.35
C PRO A 256 8.87 26.11 -21.16
N PRO A 257 9.00 27.39 -20.76
CA PRO A 257 9.93 28.34 -21.37
C PRO A 257 11.37 27.81 -21.38
N ALA A 258 12.18 28.19 -22.37
CA ALA A 258 13.57 27.74 -22.49
C ALA A 258 14.39 27.96 -21.20
N ALA A 259 14.20 29.10 -20.53
CA ALA A 259 14.83 29.43 -19.25
C ALA A 259 14.47 28.47 -18.10
N TRP A 260 13.30 27.83 -18.15
CA TRP A 260 12.90 26.81 -17.18
C TRP A 260 13.61 25.48 -17.44
N LYS A 261 13.77 25.11 -18.73
CA LYS A 261 14.49 23.91 -19.17
C LYS A 261 15.99 23.99 -18.91
N GLU A 262 16.58 25.20 -18.95
CA GLU A 262 17.98 25.42 -18.57
C GLU A 262 18.22 25.23 -17.07
N LYS A 263 17.26 25.63 -16.23
CA LYS A 263 17.33 25.41 -14.77
C LYS A 263 16.98 23.98 -14.35
N HIS A 264 16.22 23.26 -15.17
CA HIS A 264 15.78 21.89 -14.92
C HIS A 264 16.01 21.04 -16.17
N PRO A 265 17.28 20.77 -16.53
CA PRO A 265 17.57 19.96 -17.70
C PRO A 265 16.92 18.58 -17.53
N PRO A 266 16.37 17.98 -18.60
CA PRO A 266 15.66 16.69 -18.52
C PRO A 266 16.48 15.58 -17.86
N GLU A 267 17.81 15.67 -17.96
CA GLU A 267 18.77 14.74 -17.38
C GLU A 267 19.02 14.97 -15.88
N ALA A 268 18.80 16.18 -15.35
CA ALA A 268 18.92 16.49 -13.92
C ALA A 268 17.71 16.02 -13.09
N ILE A 269 16.65 15.53 -13.75
CA ILE A 269 15.48 14.92 -13.10
C ILE A 269 15.67 13.39 -12.94
N LEU A 270 16.78 12.84 -13.42
CA LEU A 270 17.15 11.43 -13.30
C LEU A 270 18.53 11.29 -12.66
N ARG A 271 18.61 11.41 -11.32
CA ARG A 271 19.55 10.76 -10.36
C ARG A 271 19.84 11.65 -9.14
N PRO A 272 20.04 11.04 -7.96
CA PRO A 272 19.05 10.55 -7.00
C PRO A 272 18.64 11.56 -5.92
#